data_AF-A0A251TH03-F1
#
_entry.id   AF-A0A251TH03-F1
#
_cell.length_a   1.000
_cell.length_b   1.000
_cell.length_c   1.000
_cell.angle_alpha   90.00
_cell.angle_beta   90.00
_cell.angle_gamma   90.00
#
_symmetry.space_group_name_H-M   'P 1'
#
loop_
_entity.id
_entity.type
_entity.pdbx_description
1 polymer ?
#
loop_
_entity_poly.entity_id
_entity_poly.type
_entity_poly.pdbx_seq_one_letter_code
_entity_poly.pdbx_strand_id
1 'polypeptide(L)'
;MKQVNRLCSSKPIVTVNRQSPGPTLYAREGDTVHVRVVNKVKYNVSIHWHGIRQLRTGWADGPAYITQCPIQPGHNYVYKFTITGQRGTLFWHAHVLWLRATVHGAIVILPKLGVPYPFPKPDVEQVVVLGEWWKSDTEKVINDALKSGLAPNVSDAHVGSVLFVHEGKQYKSYLSQQIVQRRIQ
;
A
#
# COMPACT_ATOMS: atom_id res chain seq x y z
N MET A 1 13.42 -10.47 -1.02
CA MET A 1 12.89 -10.65 0.35
C MET A 1 13.88 -10.01 1.32
N LYS A 2 13.43 -9.60 2.51
CA LYS A 2 14.28 -9.03 3.57
C LYS A 2 13.89 -9.64 4.91
N GLN A 3 14.88 -10.01 5.73
CA GLN A 3 14.64 -10.43 7.10
C GLN A 3 14.23 -9.22 7.95
N VAL A 4 13.11 -9.32 8.66
CA VAL A 4 12.61 -8.26 9.55
C VAL A 4 12.38 -8.84 10.93
N ASN A 5 12.92 -8.16 11.94
CA ASN A 5 12.70 -8.49 13.35
C ASN A 5 11.65 -7.53 13.93
N ARG A 6 10.51 -8.07 14.36
CA ARG A 6 9.41 -7.34 15.02
C ARG A 6 8.74 -8.26 16.04
N LEU A 7 8.28 -7.70 17.16
CA LEU A 7 7.62 -8.45 18.24
C LEU A 7 8.46 -9.65 18.73
N CYS A 8 9.78 -9.45 18.86
CA CYS A 8 10.76 -10.47 19.24
C CYS A 8 10.76 -11.72 18.32
N SER A 9 10.33 -11.57 17.07
CA SER A 9 10.32 -12.64 16.07
C SER A 9 10.90 -12.14 14.76
N SER A 10 11.71 -12.98 14.13
CA SER A 10 12.33 -12.69 12.84
C SER A 10 11.68 -13.50 11.73
N LYS A 11 11.18 -12.83 10.71
CA LYS A 11 10.66 -13.49 9.50
C LYS A 11 11.12 -12.79 8.22
N PRO A 12 11.31 -13.52 7.11
CA PRO A 12 11.48 -12.90 5.81
C PRO A 12 10.15 -12.31 5.33
N ILE A 13 10.20 -11.13 4.75
CA ILE A 13 9.04 -10.51 4.09
C ILE A 13 9.37 -10.07 2.67
N VAL A 14 8.33 -9.91 1.85
CA VAL A 14 8.44 -9.22 0.56
C VAL A 14 8.47 -7.71 0.84
N THR A 15 9.36 -7.00 0.14
CA THR A 15 9.59 -5.57 0.33
C THR A 15 9.69 -4.89 -1.02
N VAL A 16 9.31 -3.62 -1.10
CA VAL A 16 9.55 -2.79 -2.28
C VAL A 16 10.79 -1.95 -2.03
N ASN A 17 11.76 -2.00 -2.94
CA ASN A 17 13.04 -1.28 -2.81
C ASN A 17 13.73 -1.47 -1.45
N ARG A 18 13.65 -2.69 -0.89
CA ARG A 18 14.20 -3.10 0.42
C ARG A 18 13.57 -2.38 1.64
N GLN A 19 12.40 -1.79 1.47
CA GLN A 19 11.63 -1.06 2.49
C GLN A 19 10.28 -1.74 2.79
N SER A 20 9.83 -1.63 4.04
CA SER A 20 8.49 -2.01 4.50
C SER A 20 8.10 -1.13 5.71
N PRO A 21 7.06 -0.28 5.61
CA PRO A 21 6.28 0.03 4.41
C PRO A 21 7.16 0.44 3.22
N GLY A 22 6.68 0.20 2.02
CA GLY A 22 7.35 0.61 0.79
C GLY A 22 7.43 2.14 0.67
N PRO A 23 8.18 2.64 -0.32
CA PRO A 23 8.38 4.07 -0.49
C PRO A 23 7.05 4.81 -0.71
N THR A 24 6.92 5.97 -0.09
CA THR A 24 5.84 6.90 -0.39
C THR A 24 6.01 7.44 -1.81
N LEU A 25 4.94 7.39 -2.60
CA LEU A 25 4.90 8.01 -3.91
C LEU A 25 4.33 9.43 -3.79
N TYR A 26 5.00 10.39 -4.39
CA TYR A 26 4.53 11.78 -4.45
C TYR A 26 4.19 12.13 -5.89
N ALA A 27 3.03 12.74 -6.11
CA ALA A 27 2.58 13.26 -7.39
C ALA A 27 1.71 14.50 -7.16
N ARG A 28 1.46 15.28 -8.21
CA ARG A 28 0.48 16.37 -8.21
C ARG A 28 -0.79 15.96 -8.95
N GLU A 29 -1.88 16.61 -8.58
CA GLU A 29 -3.10 16.59 -9.40
C GLU A 29 -2.78 17.04 -10.83
N GLY A 30 -3.16 16.21 -11.80
CA GLY A 30 -2.89 16.40 -13.23
C GLY A 30 -1.66 15.65 -13.75
N ASP A 31 -0.79 15.12 -12.89
CA ASP A 31 0.41 14.40 -13.33
C ASP A 31 0.03 13.08 -14.02
N THR A 32 0.77 12.75 -15.09
CA THR A 32 0.83 11.40 -15.64
C THR A 32 1.93 10.62 -14.92
N VAL A 33 1.51 9.69 -14.08
CA VAL A 33 2.40 8.85 -13.29
C VAL A 33 2.82 7.63 -14.11
N HIS A 34 4.12 7.34 -14.10
CA HIS A 34 4.70 6.12 -14.65
C HIS A 34 5.39 5.35 -13.52
N VAL A 35 4.86 4.19 -13.13
CA VAL A 35 5.50 3.31 -12.14
C VAL A 35 5.90 2.00 -12.80
N ARG A 36 7.22 1.78 -12.94
CA ARG A 36 7.77 0.49 -13.36
C ARG A 36 7.90 -0.42 -12.15
N VAL A 37 7.11 -1.49 -12.11
CA VAL A 37 7.22 -2.55 -11.10
C VAL A 37 8.03 -3.69 -11.70
N VAL A 38 9.19 -3.99 -11.09
CA VAL A 38 10.05 -5.10 -11.48
C VAL A 38 9.94 -6.20 -10.44
N ASN A 39 9.40 -7.35 -10.83
CA ASN A 39 9.18 -8.47 -9.92
C ASN A 39 10.47 -9.30 -9.76
N LYS A 40 11.14 -9.14 -8.61
CA LYS A 40 12.34 -9.89 -8.24
C LYS A 40 12.08 -10.94 -7.14
N VAL A 41 10.83 -11.34 -6.93
CA VAL A 41 10.46 -12.35 -5.95
C VAL A 41 9.86 -13.59 -6.61
N LYS A 42 9.79 -14.69 -5.86
CA LYS A 42 9.24 -15.98 -6.33
C LYS A 42 7.73 -15.99 -6.55
N TYR A 43 7.04 -14.95 -6.06
CA TYR A 43 5.59 -14.84 -6.13
C TYR A 43 5.18 -14.04 -7.36
N ASN A 44 4.00 -14.34 -7.91
CA ASN A 44 3.30 -13.41 -8.80
C ASN A 44 2.95 -12.13 -8.03
N VAL A 45 3.05 -10.97 -8.70
CA VAL A 45 2.79 -9.66 -8.08
C VAL A 45 1.86 -8.83 -8.96
N SER A 46 0.88 -8.16 -8.37
CA SER A 46 0.18 -7.04 -8.98
C SER A 46 0.05 -5.92 -7.93
N ILE A 47 0.07 -4.66 -8.35
CA ILE A 47 -0.03 -3.50 -7.46
C ILE A 47 -1.30 -2.74 -7.79
N HIS A 48 -2.11 -2.47 -6.77
CA HIS A 48 -3.29 -1.61 -6.86
C HIS A 48 -3.01 -0.25 -6.24
N TRP A 49 -3.48 0.80 -6.92
CA TRP A 49 -3.35 2.20 -6.54
C TRP A 49 -4.63 2.65 -5.84
N HIS A 50 -4.81 2.21 -4.59
CA HIS A 50 -6.06 2.33 -3.86
C HIS A 50 -6.60 3.76 -3.82
N GLY A 51 -7.79 3.95 -4.39
CA GLY A 51 -8.47 5.23 -4.47
C GLY A 51 -8.12 6.08 -5.69
N ILE A 52 -7.10 5.74 -6.50
CA ILE A 52 -6.91 6.38 -7.81
C ILE A 52 -8.06 5.98 -8.72
N ARG A 53 -8.71 6.96 -9.35
CA ARG A 53 -9.95 6.74 -10.13
C ARG A 53 -9.75 5.90 -11.41
N GLN A 54 -8.52 5.79 -11.90
CA GLN A 54 -8.18 5.06 -13.13
C GLN A 54 -9.07 5.40 -14.34
N LEU A 55 -9.40 6.69 -14.49
CA LEU A 55 -10.23 7.14 -15.61
C LEU A 55 -9.53 6.79 -16.94
N ARG A 56 -10.19 5.98 -17.76
CA ARG A 56 -9.69 5.47 -19.05
C ARG A 56 -8.36 4.72 -18.96
N THR A 57 -8.01 4.21 -17.78
CA THR A 57 -6.74 3.53 -17.48
C THR A 57 -6.95 2.27 -16.64
N GLY A 58 -8.10 1.61 -16.82
CA GLY A 58 -8.51 0.44 -16.02
C GLY A 58 -7.49 -0.71 -16.01
N TRP A 59 -6.73 -0.92 -17.09
CA TRP A 59 -5.64 -1.91 -17.16
C TRP A 59 -4.44 -1.62 -16.22
N ALA A 60 -4.39 -0.41 -15.64
CA ALA A 60 -3.39 -0.02 -14.66
C ALA A 60 -3.95 -0.08 -13.22
N ASP A 61 -5.19 -0.54 -13.02
CA ASP A 61 -5.82 -0.51 -11.70
C ASP A 61 -5.19 -1.47 -10.70
N GLY A 62 -4.81 -2.70 -11.11
CA GLY A 62 -4.01 -3.61 -10.28
C GLY A 62 -4.64 -4.92 -9.82
N PRO A 63 -5.96 -5.03 -9.54
CA PRO A 63 -6.57 -6.28 -9.13
C PRO A 63 -6.30 -7.44 -10.09
N ALA A 64 -5.55 -8.44 -9.61
CA ALA A 64 -5.21 -9.61 -10.38
C ALA A 64 -6.46 -10.37 -10.82
N TYR A 65 -6.48 -10.81 -12.08
CA TYR A 65 -7.58 -11.56 -12.72
C TYR A 65 -8.89 -10.79 -12.88
N ILE A 66 -8.89 -9.48 -12.57
CA ILE A 66 -10.00 -8.56 -12.88
C ILE A 66 -9.55 -7.53 -13.90
N THR A 67 -8.50 -6.77 -13.60
CA THR A 67 -8.02 -5.68 -14.47
C THR A 67 -6.71 -6.01 -15.17
N GLN A 68 -5.97 -7.01 -14.69
CA GLN A 68 -4.74 -7.49 -15.33
C GLN A 68 -4.38 -8.93 -14.90
N CYS A 69 -3.54 -9.59 -15.69
CA CYS A 69 -2.77 -10.74 -15.21
C CYS A 69 -1.64 -10.28 -14.26
N PRO A 70 -1.26 -11.09 -13.26
CA PRO A 70 -0.12 -10.78 -12.41
C PRO A 70 1.21 -10.72 -13.16
N ILE A 71 2.12 -9.88 -12.68
CA ILE A 71 3.51 -9.80 -13.12
C ILE A 71 4.25 -11.04 -12.59
N GLN A 72 4.73 -11.87 -13.51
CA GLN A 72 5.47 -13.10 -13.17
C GLN A 72 6.87 -12.79 -12.60
N PRO A 73 7.46 -13.71 -11.81
CA PRO A 73 8.85 -13.61 -11.36
C PRO A 73 9.82 -13.33 -12.51
N GLY A 74 10.73 -12.37 -12.33
CA GLY A 74 11.71 -11.98 -13.35
C GLY A 74 11.19 -10.98 -14.39
N HIS A 75 9.87 -10.74 -14.45
CA HIS A 75 9.26 -9.80 -15.39
C HIS A 75 8.96 -8.44 -14.77
N ASN A 76 8.52 -7.49 -15.60
CA ASN A 76 8.17 -6.14 -15.16
C ASN A 76 6.93 -5.63 -15.91
N TYR A 77 6.25 -4.66 -15.31
CA TYR A 77 5.12 -3.96 -15.90
C TYR A 77 5.17 -2.48 -15.56
N VAL A 78 4.73 -1.64 -16.49
CA VAL A 78 4.68 -0.19 -16.30
C VAL A 78 3.23 0.23 -16.14
N TYR A 79 2.89 0.67 -14.93
CA TYR A 79 1.62 1.32 -14.65
C TYR A 79 1.69 2.76 -15.14
N LYS A 80 0.79 3.13 -16.05
CA LYS A 80 0.65 4.48 -16.60
C LYS A 80 -0.76 4.98 -16.41
N PHE A 81 -0.93 6.04 -15.62
CA PHE A 81 -2.22 6.67 -15.38
C PHE A 81 -2.07 8.15 -15.07
N THR A 82 -3.16 8.91 -15.25
CA THR A 82 -3.20 10.33 -14.93
C THR A 82 -4.06 10.56 -13.68
N ILE A 83 -3.57 11.39 -12.77
CA ILE A 83 -4.30 11.75 -11.55
C ILE A 83 -5.28 12.88 -11.87
N THR A 84 -6.57 12.57 -11.97
CA THR A 84 -7.59 13.54 -12.39
C THR A 84 -8.54 13.91 -11.26
N GLY A 85 -8.50 15.18 -10.82
CA GLY A 85 -9.45 15.70 -9.84
C GLY A 85 -9.30 15.09 -8.45
N GLN A 86 -8.09 14.72 -8.05
CA GLN A 86 -7.77 14.09 -6.77
C GLN A 86 -6.63 14.83 -6.08
N ARG A 87 -6.73 14.96 -4.76
CA ARG A 87 -5.71 15.52 -3.87
C ARG A 87 -5.87 14.92 -2.48
N GLY A 88 -4.79 14.85 -1.71
CA GLY A 88 -4.78 14.21 -0.40
C GLY A 88 -3.91 12.96 -0.38
N THR A 89 -4.13 12.09 0.60
CA THR A 89 -3.35 10.86 0.75
C THR A 89 -4.18 9.63 0.48
N LEU A 90 -3.59 8.78 -0.34
CA LEU A 90 -4.05 7.45 -0.72
C LEU A 90 -2.94 6.46 -0.38
N PHE A 91 -3.07 5.23 -0.87
CA PHE A 91 -2.04 4.22 -0.72
C PHE A 91 -2.00 3.27 -1.91
N TRP A 92 -0.91 2.54 -2.04
CA TRP A 92 -0.78 1.44 -2.97
C TRP A 92 -0.49 0.16 -2.19
N HIS A 93 -0.91 -0.98 -2.73
CA HIS A 93 -0.62 -2.27 -2.11
C HIS A 93 -0.64 -3.41 -3.13
N ALA A 94 -0.04 -4.54 -2.78
CA ALA A 94 -0.19 -5.74 -3.59
C ALA A 94 -1.67 -6.15 -3.67
N HIS A 95 -2.15 -6.49 -4.87
CA HIS A 95 -3.52 -6.92 -5.11
C HIS A 95 -3.59 -8.33 -5.71
N VAL A 96 -2.68 -9.17 -5.20
CA VAL A 96 -2.60 -10.60 -5.43
C VAL A 96 -2.06 -11.23 -4.15
N LEU A 97 -2.55 -12.43 -3.82
CA LEU A 97 -2.19 -13.16 -2.58
C LEU A 97 -2.43 -12.30 -1.31
N TRP A 98 -1.90 -12.75 -0.17
CA TRP A 98 -1.90 -11.99 1.10
C TRP A 98 -0.68 -11.08 1.24
N LEU A 99 0.10 -10.91 0.16
CA LEU A 99 1.28 -10.04 0.11
C LEU A 99 0.98 -8.58 0.50
N ARG A 100 -0.28 -8.11 0.41
CA ARG A 100 -0.67 -6.76 0.83
C ARG A 100 -0.20 -6.43 2.24
N ALA A 101 -0.21 -7.40 3.16
CA ALA A 101 0.22 -7.21 4.54
C ALA A 101 1.67 -6.70 4.69
N THR A 102 2.53 -6.87 3.68
CA THR A 102 3.93 -6.42 3.71
C THR A 102 4.32 -5.53 2.53
N VAL A 103 3.58 -5.64 1.42
CA VAL A 103 3.77 -4.89 0.17
C VAL A 103 2.68 -3.83 0.07
N HIS A 104 2.98 -2.67 0.64
CA HIS A 104 2.13 -1.49 0.61
C HIS A 104 2.96 -0.23 0.87
N GLY A 105 2.43 0.93 0.52
CA GLY A 105 3.03 2.24 0.81
C GLY A 105 2.04 3.36 0.54
N ALA A 106 2.37 4.58 0.96
CA ALA A 106 1.49 5.72 0.79
C ALA A 106 1.60 6.34 -0.62
N ILE A 107 0.56 7.04 -1.04
CA ILE A 107 0.57 7.96 -2.18
C ILE A 107 0.13 9.33 -1.67
N VAL A 108 0.96 10.34 -1.81
CA VAL A 108 0.62 11.73 -1.48
C VAL A 108 0.38 12.48 -2.79
N ILE A 109 -0.85 12.97 -2.96
CA ILE A 109 -1.28 13.76 -4.10
C ILE A 109 -1.36 15.22 -3.67
N LEU A 110 -0.38 15.98 -4.11
CA LEU A 110 -0.27 17.41 -3.90
C LEU A 110 -1.26 18.16 -4.83
N PRO A 111 -1.67 19.38 -4.46
CA PRO A 111 -2.43 20.25 -5.35
C PRO A 111 -1.70 20.46 -6.67
N LYS A 112 -2.50 20.74 -7.70
CA LYS A 112 -2.02 21.22 -8.99
C LYS A 112 -1.09 22.42 -8.78
N LEU A 113 -0.06 22.54 -9.62
CA LEU A 113 0.90 23.63 -9.54
C LEU A 113 0.17 25.00 -9.57
N GLY A 114 0.54 25.89 -8.65
CA GLY A 114 -0.09 27.21 -8.50
C GLY A 114 -1.44 27.22 -7.75
N VAL A 115 -1.99 26.05 -7.39
CA VAL A 115 -3.23 25.96 -6.60
C VAL A 115 -2.86 25.73 -5.13
N PRO A 116 -3.25 26.62 -4.20
CA PRO A 116 -2.98 26.44 -2.78
C PRO A 116 -3.85 25.31 -2.19
N TYR A 117 -3.45 24.81 -1.02
CA TYR A 117 -4.34 23.98 -0.21
C TYR A 117 -5.52 24.83 0.31
N PRO A 118 -6.70 24.22 0.55
CA PRO A 118 -7.85 24.91 1.14
C PRO A 118 -7.70 25.19 2.65
N PHE A 119 -6.49 25.05 3.19
CA PHE A 119 -6.13 25.27 4.59
C PHE A 119 -4.72 25.88 4.67
N PRO A 120 -4.37 26.55 5.79
CA PRO A 120 -3.03 27.11 6.00
C PRO A 120 -1.93 26.06 5.82
N LYS A 121 -0.78 26.49 5.28
CA LYS A 121 0.36 25.60 5.07
C LYS A 121 0.83 25.05 6.43
N PRO A 122 0.91 23.72 6.61
CA PRO A 122 1.41 23.13 7.84
C PRO A 122 2.91 23.38 8.01
N ASP A 123 3.38 23.46 9.25
CA ASP A 123 4.79 23.60 9.58
C ASP A 123 5.57 22.33 9.20
N VAL A 124 4.92 21.18 9.38
CA VAL A 124 5.50 19.85 9.14
C VAL A 124 4.42 18.92 8.58
N GLU A 125 4.81 18.11 7.60
CA GLU A 125 3.99 17.03 7.03
C GLU A 125 4.66 15.69 7.27
N GLN A 126 3.92 14.73 7.84
CA GLN A 126 4.42 13.38 8.12
C GLN A 126 3.41 12.34 7.61
N VAL A 127 3.94 11.32 6.93
CA VAL A 127 3.16 10.15 6.53
C VAL A 127 3.21 9.11 7.64
N VAL A 128 2.03 8.65 8.07
CA VAL A 128 1.88 7.61 9.09
C VAL A 128 1.08 6.45 8.49
N VAL A 129 1.74 5.30 8.39
CA VAL A 129 1.13 4.07 7.87
C VAL A 129 0.82 3.14 9.04
N LEU A 130 -0.45 2.77 9.18
CA LEU A 130 -0.89 1.81 10.18
C LEU A 130 -1.31 0.52 9.48
N GLY A 131 -0.84 -0.61 9.99
CA GLY A 131 -1.12 -1.91 9.41
C GLY A 131 -1.02 -3.02 10.46
N GLU A 132 -1.51 -4.18 10.08
CA GLU A 132 -1.47 -5.37 10.93
C GLU A 132 -0.16 -6.13 10.73
N TRP A 133 0.24 -6.90 11.75
CA TRP A 133 1.44 -7.72 11.70
C TRP A 133 1.19 -9.13 12.21
N TRP A 134 1.58 -10.12 11.42
CA TRP A 134 1.67 -11.52 11.82
C TRP A 134 3.13 -11.89 12.08
N LYS A 135 3.42 -12.71 13.09
CA LYS A 135 4.72 -13.39 13.23
C LYS A 135 4.86 -14.53 12.23
N SER A 136 3.74 -15.16 11.86
CA SER A 136 3.68 -16.19 10.83
C SER A 136 3.83 -15.62 9.41
N ASP A 137 4.19 -16.48 8.46
CA ASP A 137 4.08 -16.19 7.03
C ASP A 137 2.58 -16.03 6.67
N THR A 138 2.22 -14.87 6.09
CA THR A 138 0.83 -14.55 5.74
C THR A 138 0.28 -15.48 4.66
N GLU A 139 1.13 -15.99 3.76
CA GLU A 139 0.72 -17.00 2.79
C GLU A 139 0.41 -18.32 3.46
N LYS A 140 1.16 -18.70 4.51
CA LYS A 140 0.83 -19.88 5.30
C LYS A 140 -0.51 -19.71 6.03
N VAL A 141 -0.73 -18.55 6.65
CA VAL A 141 -1.98 -18.25 7.38
C VAL A 141 -3.19 -18.41 6.46
N ILE A 142 -3.18 -17.83 5.26
CA ILE A 142 -4.31 -17.97 4.33
C ILE A 142 -4.43 -19.39 3.77
N ASN A 143 -3.31 -20.07 3.48
CA ASN A 143 -3.35 -21.44 2.97
C ASN A 143 -3.94 -22.42 3.99
N ASP A 144 -3.60 -22.29 5.27
CA ASP A 144 -4.18 -23.12 6.34
C ASP A 144 -5.68 -22.83 6.51
N ALA A 145 -6.08 -21.57 6.44
CA ALA A 145 -7.50 -21.16 6.48
C ALA A 145 -8.30 -21.74 5.29
N LEU A 146 -7.74 -21.66 4.08
CA LEU A 146 -8.36 -22.24 2.88
C LEU A 146 -8.48 -23.76 2.94
N LYS A 147 -7.48 -24.45 3.49
CA LYS A 147 -7.50 -25.92 3.65
C LYS A 147 -8.49 -26.38 4.72
N SER A 148 -8.57 -25.66 5.84
CA SER A 148 -9.46 -26.02 6.96
C SER A 148 -10.90 -25.54 6.76
N GLY A 149 -11.13 -24.56 5.89
CA GLY A 149 -12.42 -23.88 5.75
C GLY A 149 -12.72 -22.90 6.89
N LEU A 150 -11.82 -22.74 7.86
CA LEU A 150 -11.98 -21.83 8.99
C LEU A 150 -11.47 -20.42 8.68
N ALA A 151 -11.78 -19.48 9.56
CA ALA A 151 -11.23 -18.13 9.50
C ALA A 151 -9.70 -18.14 9.70
N PRO A 152 -8.94 -17.26 9.03
CA PRO A 152 -7.51 -17.12 9.26
C PRO A 152 -7.23 -16.61 10.68
N ASN A 153 -6.10 -17.02 11.25
CA ASN A 153 -5.64 -16.53 12.55
C ASN A 153 -5.55 -15.00 12.56
N VAL A 154 -5.97 -14.41 13.68
CA VAL A 154 -5.81 -12.97 13.95
C VAL A 154 -4.33 -12.57 13.97
N SER A 155 -4.04 -11.31 13.66
CA SER A 155 -2.69 -10.76 13.69
C SER A 155 -2.14 -10.69 15.12
N ASP A 156 -0.82 -10.82 15.24
CA ASP A 156 -0.09 -10.69 16.51
C ASP A 156 -0.03 -9.23 17.00
N ALA A 157 -0.20 -8.27 16.10
CA ALA A 157 -0.38 -6.87 16.44
C ALA A 157 -1.32 -6.18 15.46
N HIS A 158 -2.27 -5.44 16.02
CA HIS A 158 -3.07 -4.44 15.32
C HIS A 158 -2.45 -3.07 15.57
N VAL A 159 -2.28 -2.27 14.52
CA VAL A 159 -2.00 -0.85 14.73
C VAL A 159 -3.34 -0.11 14.64
N GLY A 160 -3.94 0.15 15.81
CA GLY A 160 -5.04 1.08 15.95
C GLY A 160 -4.56 2.52 15.73
N SER A 161 -5.42 3.37 15.18
CA SER A 161 -5.23 4.79 14.88
C SER A 161 -4.34 5.53 15.89
N VAL A 162 -3.11 5.88 15.54
CA VAL A 162 -2.30 6.83 16.33
C VAL A 162 -2.30 8.19 15.62
N LEU A 163 -3.04 9.14 16.19
CA LEU A 163 -2.95 10.56 15.89
C LEU A 163 -1.91 11.17 16.83
N PHE A 164 -0.80 11.69 16.31
CA PHE A 164 0.09 12.55 17.08
C PHE A 164 -0.26 14.01 16.81
N VAL A 165 -0.67 14.72 17.85
CA VAL A 165 -0.69 16.20 17.90
C VAL A 165 0.31 16.58 18.98
N HIS A 166 1.33 17.37 18.64
CA HIS A 166 2.21 18.00 19.63
C HIS A 166 1.89 19.50 19.66
N GLU A 167 1.73 20.06 20.86
CA GLU A 167 1.37 21.46 21.08
C GLU A 167 2.35 22.43 20.39
N GLY A 168 1.80 23.47 19.76
CA GLY A 168 2.56 24.63 19.27
C GLY A 168 2.97 24.63 17.79
N LYS A 169 2.68 23.57 17.01
CA LYS A 169 2.87 23.58 15.54
C LYS A 169 1.67 22.95 14.82
N GLN A 170 1.30 23.48 13.66
CA GLN A 170 0.26 22.89 12.81
C GLN A 170 0.88 21.70 12.04
N TYR A 171 0.63 20.49 12.52
CA TYR A 171 1.05 19.26 11.84
C TYR A 171 -0.05 18.75 10.92
N LYS A 172 0.33 18.35 9.71
CA LYS A 172 -0.55 17.56 8.84
C LYS A 172 -0.06 16.11 8.84
N SER A 173 -0.82 15.24 9.48
CA SER A 173 -0.62 13.80 9.39
C SER A 173 -1.45 13.23 8.25
N TYR A 174 -0.87 12.28 7.53
CA TYR A 174 -1.59 11.53 6.53
C TYR A 174 -1.72 10.09 6.96
N LEU A 175 -2.95 9.67 7.24
CA LEU A 175 -3.26 8.31 7.70
C LEU A 175 -3.64 7.43 6.51
N SER A 176 -2.92 6.33 6.34
CA SER A 176 -3.36 5.20 5.51
C SER A 176 -3.56 3.99 6.42
N GLN A 177 -4.79 3.47 6.44
CA GLN A 177 -5.12 2.23 7.14
C GLN A 177 -5.12 1.08 6.15
N GLN A 178 -4.39 0.02 6.48
CA GLN A 178 -4.51 -1.26 5.80
C GLN A 178 -5.50 -2.16 6.56
N ILE A 179 -6.72 -2.28 6.03
CA ILE A 179 -7.64 -3.34 6.46
C ILE A 179 -7.35 -4.56 5.57
N VAL A 180 -6.80 -5.63 6.16
CA VAL A 180 -6.88 -6.95 5.52
C VAL A 180 -8.36 -7.33 5.57
N GLN A 181 -9.05 -7.26 4.42
CA GLN A 181 -10.47 -7.63 4.30
C GLN A 181 -10.72 -8.96 5.02
N ARG A 182 -11.28 -8.89 6.23
CA ARG A 182 -12.01 -10.00 6.83
C ARG A 182 -13.20 -10.20 5.90
N ARG A 183 -13.32 -11.39 5.30
CA ARG A 183 -14.27 -11.71 4.22
C ARG A 183 -15.61 -10.99 4.37
N ILE A 184 -16.04 -10.33 3.31
CA ILE A 184 -17.46 -10.31 2.94
C ILE A 184 -17.67 -11.63 2.19
N GLN A 185 -18.46 -12.52 2.78
CA GLN A 185 -19.23 -13.51 2.02
C GLN A 185 -20.41 -12.79 1.39
#